data_AF-A0A7W4JCE7-F1
#
_entry.id   AF-A0A7W4JCE7-F1
#
_cell.length_a   1.000
_cell.length_b   1.000
_cell.length_c   1.000
_cell.angle_alpha   90.00
_cell.angle_beta   90.00
_cell.angle_gamma   90.00
#
_symmetry.space_group_name_H-M   'P 1'
#
loop_
_entity.id
_entity.type
_entity.pdbx_description
1 polymer ?
#
loop_
_entity_poly.entity_id
_entity_poly.type
_entity_poly.pdbx_seq_one_letter_code
_entity_poly.pdbx_strand_id
1 'polypeptide(L)'
;MARPDHSKEDFRNKSKVGADFRKHNLYMARFEFSNFPNSDFSAASAKQCCFIRANLAGSNFTGANLYGANFGGADLRGVNFRSAILHHVNFENALIHDANFTSASIKMCKKLKLSNDQLEQIEQIKKLQREVSAKDLEVRKSSPEYQEKKLNSILKKPWVEAIRDEREKGGGIVIVLKYGYEFLDGLASNIQSFETVDSAQAGTTKKSVNQIS
;
A
#
# COMPACT_ATOMS: atom_id res chain seq x y z
N MET A 1 16.69 -5.94 -25.21
CA MET A 1 15.74 -6.16 -26.32
C MET A 1 14.43 -5.46 -26.00
N ALA A 2 13.84 -4.77 -26.98
CA ALA A 2 12.51 -4.18 -26.83
C ALA A 2 11.47 -5.28 -26.57
N ARG A 3 10.45 -4.96 -25.77
CA ARG A 3 9.32 -5.86 -25.53
C ARG A 3 8.57 -6.05 -26.86
N PRO A 4 8.29 -7.28 -27.31
CA PRO A 4 7.46 -7.46 -28.50
C PRO A 4 6.08 -6.84 -28.24
N ASP A 5 5.58 -6.09 -29.22
CA ASP A 5 4.37 -5.30 -29.08
C ASP A 5 3.22 -5.92 -29.89
N HIS A 6 2.19 -6.35 -29.16
CA HIS A 6 0.91 -6.83 -29.69
C HIS A 6 -0.24 -6.02 -29.09
N SER A 7 0.00 -4.74 -28.79
CA SER A 7 -1.05 -3.83 -28.34
C SER A 7 -2.20 -3.80 -29.35
N LYS A 8 -3.43 -3.94 -28.86
CA LYS A 8 -4.66 -3.96 -29.65
C LYS A 8 -4.74 -5.11 -30.67
N GLU A 9 -3.84 -6.07 -30.62
CA GLU A 9 -3.91 -7.23 -31.51
C GLU A 9 -5.13 -8.10 -31.17
N ASP A 10 -5.68 -8.72 -32.21
CA ASP A 10 -6.82 -9.61 -32.14
C ASP A 10 -6.35 -11.08 -32.04
N PHE A 11 -6.58 -11.67 -30.87
CA PHE A 11 -6.40 -13.09 -30.57
C PHE A 11 -7.73 -13.82 -30.33
N ARG A 12 -8.86 -13.21 -30.67
CA ARG A 12 -10.17 -13.84 -30.46
C ARG A 12 -10.27 -15.17 -31.21
N ASN A 13 -10.85 -16.16 -30.57
CA ASN A 13 -11.01 -17.53 -31.09
C ASN A 13 -9.69 -18.22 -31.49
N LYS A 14 -8.51 -17.63 -31.23
CA LYS A 14 -7.23 -18.29 -31.47
C LYS A 14 -6.99 -19.33 -30.39
N SER A 15 -6.24 -20.38 -30.75
CA SER A 15 -5.81 -21.40 -29.80
C SER A 15 -4.34 -21.69 -29.92
N LYS A 16 -3.64 -21.68 -28.78
CA LYS A 16 -2.26 -22.15 -28.67
C LYS A 16 -1.95 -22.54 -27.24
N VAL A 17 -1.68 -23.82 -27.02
CA VAL A 17 -1.22 -24.33 -25.72
C VAL A 17 0.22 -23.85 -25.51
N GLY A 18 0.54 -23.38 -24.31
CA GLY A 18 1.92 -23.00 -23.97
C GLY A 18 2.45 -21.81 -24.78
N ALA A 19 1.60 -20.85 -25.14
CA ALA A 19 2.06 -19.66 -25.84
C ALA A 19 2.98 -18.81 -24.95
N ASP A 20 4.01 -18.21 -25.55
CA ASP A 20 4.95 -17.34 -24.85
C ASP A 20 4.61 -15.87 -25.11
N PHE A 21 4.06 -15.22 -24.11
CA PHE A 21 3.79 -13.78 -24.05
C PHE A 21 4.63 -13.08 -22.98
N ARG A 22 5.75 -13.68 -22.55
CA ARG A 22 6.60 -13.12 -21.50
C ARG A 22 7.07 -11.73 -21.86
N LYS A 23 6.88 -10.77 -20.96
CA LYS A 23 7.28 -9.36 -21.12
C LYS A 23 6.65 -8.66 -22.33
N HIS A 24 5.68 -9.25 -23.04
CA HIS A 24 5.07 -8.62 -24.20
C HIS A 24 4.24 -7.40 -23.77
N ASN A 25 4.12 -6.43 -24.67
CA ASN A 25 3.13 -5.37 -24.54
C ASN A 25 1.83 -5.84 -25.19
N LEU A 26 0.80 -6.01 -24.37
CA LEU A 26 -0.52 -6.51 -24.77
C LEU A 26 -1.60 -5.45 -24.54
N TYR A 27 -1.25 -4.16 -24.44
CA TYR A 27 -2.20 -3.11 -24.11
C TYR A 27 -3.46 -3.18 -25.00
N MET A 28 -4.63 -3.33 -24.37
CA MET A 28 -5.93 -3.49 -25.06
C MET A 28 -6.01 -4.66 -26.06
N ALA A 29 -5.12 -5.65 -25.98
CA ALA A 29 -5.22 -6.86 -26.79
C ALA A 29 -6.49 -7.66 -26.46
N ARG A 30 -6.96 -8.39 -27.46
CA ARG A 30 -8.28 -9.03 -27.48
C ARG A 30 -8.15 -10.54 -27.49
N PHE A 31 -8.46 -11.20 -26.38
CA PHE A 31 -8.38 -12.64 -26.17
C PHE A 31 -9.76 -13.28 -25.95
N GLU A 32 -10.85 -12.60 -26.32
CA GLU A 32 -12.20 -13.12 -26.08
C GLU A 32 -12.39 -14.48 -26.75
N PHE A 33 -12.98 -15.43 -26.00
CA PHE A 33 -13.25 -16.81 -26.47
C PHE A 33 -12.02 -17.58 -26.97
N SER A 34 -10.82 -17.13 -26.62
CA SER A 34 -9.58 -17.79 -27.03
C SER A 34 -9.23 -18.97 -26.13
N ASN A 35 -8.33 -19.83 -26.60
CA ASN A 35 -7.89 -21.02 -25.88
C ASN A 35 -6.36 -21.08 -25.77
N PHE A 36 -5.82 -20.52 -24.68
CA PHE A 36 -4.39 -20.39 -24.40
C PHE A 36 -3.99 -21.03 -23.06
N PRO A 37 -4.32 -22.32 -22.80
CA PRO A 37 -3.97 -22.95 -21.54
C PRO A 37 -2.45 -23.10 -21.41
N ASN A 38 -1.97 -23.10 -20.16
CA ASN A 38 -0.55 -23.23 -19.80
C ASN A 38 0.38 -22.19 -20.45
N SER A 39 -0.15 -21.03 -20.85
CA SER A 39 0.64 -19.99 -21.53
C SER A 39 1.37 -19.10 -20.52
N ASP A 40 2.48 -18.51 -20.94
CA ASP A 40 3.31 -17.65 -20.09
C ASP A 40 3.12 -16.17 -20.44
N PHE A 41 2.41 -15.45 -19.57
CA PHE A 41 2.21 -14.00 -19.58
C PHE A 41 3.05 -13.28 -18.53
N SER A 42 4.10 -13.92 -17.99
CA SER A 42 4.88 -13.35 -16.90
C SER A 42 5.55 -12.03 -17.31
N ALA A 43 5.47 -11.05 -16.41
CA ALA A 43 5.90 -9.67 -16.62
C ALA A 43 5.30 -8.97 -17.87
N ALA A 44 4.22 -9.49 -18.47
CA ALA A 44 3.53 -8.84 -19.57
C ALA A 44 2.82 -7.55 -19.12
N SER A 45 2.72 -6.58 -20.02
CA SER A 45 1.88 -5.39 -19.85
C SER A 45 0.54 -5.62 -20.52
N ALA A 46 -0.39 -6.25 -19.80
CA ALA A 46 -1.73 -6.64 -20.26
C ALA A 46 -2.82 -5.72 -19.70
N LYS A 47 -2.53 -4.41 -19.63
CA LYS A 47 -3.48 -3.40 -19.16
C LYS A 47 -4.65 -3.32 -20.14
N GLN A 48 -5.87 -3.28 -19.60
CA GLN A 48 -7.12 -3.20 -20.35
C GLN A 48 -7.31 -4.32 -21.39
N CYS A 49 -6.62 -5.45 -21.25
CA CYS A 49 -6.87 -6.63 -22.08
C CYS A 49 -8.28 -7.18 -21.86
N CYS A 50 -8.83 -7.76 -22.92
CA CYS A 50 -10.12 -8.45 -22.87
C CYS A 50 -9.91 -9.97 -22.94
N PHE A 51 -10.05 -10.67 -21.82
CA PHE A 51 -9.96 -12.13 -21.69
C PHE A 51 -11.33 -12.79 -21.45
N ILE A 52 -12.42 -12.14 -21.90
CA ILE A 52 -13.79 -12.62 -21.65
C ILE A 52 -13.94 -14.03 -22.20
N ARG A 53 -14.37 -14.98 -21.36
CA ARG A 53 -14.56 -16.39 -21.70
C ARG A 53 -13.33 -17.06 -22.33
N ALA A 54 -12.13 -16.54 -22.09
CA ALA A 54 -10.90 -17.18 -22.52
C ALA A 54 -10.59 -18.40 -21.64
N ASN A 55 -10.06 -19.47 -22.24
CA ASN A 55 -9.42 -20.53 -21.47
C ASN A 55 -7.95 -20.19 -21.25
N LEU A 56 -7.59 -19.93 -19.99
CA LEU A 56 -6.25 -19.60 -19.54
C LEU A 56 -5.80 -20.55 -18.41
N ALA A 57 -6.45 -21.70 -18.24
CA ALA A 57 -6.14 -22.65 -17.17
C ALA A 57 -4.64 -22.97 -17.12
N GLY A 58 -4.05 -22.95 -15.92
CA GLY A 58 -2.62 -23.19 -15.68
C GLY A 58 -1.67 -22.11 -16.20
N SER A 59 -2.16 -21.01 -16.76
CA SER A 59 -1.30 -19.94 -17.29
C SER A 59 -0.55 -19.17 -16.20
N ASN A 60 0.59 -18.60 -16.55
CA ASN A 60 1.44 -17.83 -15.66
C ASN A 60 1.33 -16.33 -15.92
N PHE A 61 0.80 -15.57 -14.95
CA PHE A 61 0.74 -14.10 -14.97
C PHE A 61 1.67 -13.47 -13.91
N THR A 62 2.72 -14.18 -13.48
CA THR A 62 3.62 -13.69 -12.43
C THR A 62 4.20 -12.32 -12.79
N GLY A 63 4.00 -11.33 -11.92
CA GLY A 63 4.48 -9.96 -12.12
C GLY A 63 3.83 -9.19 -13.28
N ALA A 64 2.77 -9.72 -13.89
CA ALA A 64 2.09 -9.05 -15.00
C ALA A 64 1.31 -7.81 -14.52
N ASN A 65 1.21 -6.80 -15.38
CA ASN A 65 0.35 -5.64 -15.14
C ASN A 65 -0.99 -5.82 -15.85
N LEU A 66 -2.04 -6.08 -15.07
CA LEU A 66 -3.39 -6.38 -15.53
C LEU A 66 -4.38 -5.26 -15.18
N TYR A 67 -3.90 -4.03 -14.98
CA TYR A 67 -4.76 -2.89 -14.65
C TYR A 67 -5.95 -2.78 -15.62
N GLY A 68 -7.17 -2.83 -15.10
CA GLY A 68 -8.40 -2.71 -15.88
C GLY A 68 -8.68 -3.88 -16.84
N ALA A 69 -7.98 -5.01 -16.71
CA ALA A 69 -8.26 -6.18 -17.55
C ALA A 69 -9.63 -6.80 -17.23
N ASN A 70 -10.22 -7.46 -18.21
CA ASN A 70 -11.52 -8.11 -18.08
C ASN A 70 -11.41 -9.62 -18.27
N PHE A 71 -11.60 -10.39 -17.19
CA PHE A 71 -11.62 -11.86 -17.18
C PHE A 71 -13.04 -12.43 -17.05
N GLY A 72 -14.08 -11.68 -17.44
CA GLY A 72 -15.46 -12.11 -17.29
C GLY A 72 -15.73 -13.48 -17.91
N GLY A 73 -16.12 -14.48 -17.10
CA GLY A 73 -16.39 -15.85 -17.57
C GLY A 73 -15.14 -16.65 -17.98
N ALA A 74 -13.93 -16.16 -17.74
CA ALA A 74 -12.69 -16.84 -18.12
C ALA A 74 -12.44 -18.08 -17.23
N ASP A 75 -11.79 -19.10 -17.81
CA ASP A 75 -11.24 -20.22 -17.04
C ASP A 75 -9.83 -19.86 -16.57
N LEU A 76 -9.69 -19.61 -15.27
CA LEU A 76 -8.45 -19.24 -14.59
C LEU A 76 -8.03 -20.29 -13.56
N ARG A 77 -8.48 -21.54 -13.70
CA ARG A 77 -8.14 -22.61 -12.77
C ARG A 77 -6.63 -22.85 -12.78
N GLY A 78 -6.01 -22.91 -11.59
CA GLY A 78 -4.57 -23.10 -11.43
C GLY A 78 -3.71 -21.96 -11.97
N VAL A 79 -4.28 -20.79 -12.29
CA VAL A 79 -3.51 -19.66 -12.82
C VAL A 79 -2.61 -19.05 -11.74
N ASN A 80 -1.39 -18.70 -12.12
CA ASN A 80 -0.46 -18.03 -11.23
C ASN A 80 -0.45 -16.50 -11.41
N PHE A 81 -1.11 -15.77 -10.51
CA PHE A 81 -1.11 -14.30 -10.44
C PHE A 81 -0.09 -13.73 -9.44
N ARG A 82 0.93 -14.49 -9.04
CA ARG A 82 1.89 -14.04 -8.02
C ARG A 82 2.51 -12.70 -8.39
N SER A 83 2.51 -11.76 -7.44
CA SER A 83 3.04 -10.39 -7.65
C SER A 83 2.41 -9.61 -8.81
N ALA A 84 1.26 -10.03 -9.35
CA ALA A 84 0.58 -9.31 -10.43
C ALA A 84 -0.14 -8.06 -9.91
N ILE A 85 -0.35 -7.08 -10.80
CA ILE A 85 -1.15 -5.88 -10.51
C ILE A 85 -2.56 -6.09 -11.05
N LEU A 86 -3.51 -6.32 -10.14
CA LEU A 86 -4.93 -6.61 -10.41
C LEU A 86 -5.81 -5.47 -9.89
N HIS A 87 -5.62 -4.26 -10.42
CA HIS A 87 -6.46 -3.11 -10.04
C HIS A 87 -7.58 -2.93 -11.06
N HIS A 88 -8.80 -2.66 -10.60
CA HIS A 88 -9.98 -2.47 -11.47
C HIS A 88 -10.27 -3.66 -12.40
N VAL A 89 -9.86 -4.86 -12.00
CA VAL A 89 -10.06 -6.07 -12.81
C VAL A 89 -11.47 -6.63 -12.62
N ASN A 90 -12.07 -7.09 -13.72
CA ASN A 90 -13.36 -7.77 -13.68
C ASN A 90 -13.16 -9.30 -13.67
N PHE A 91 -13.61 -9.97 -12.61
CA PHE A 91 -13.62 -11.43 -12.46
C PHE A 91 -15.03 -12.03 -12.48
N GLU A 92 -16.03 -11.28 -12.95
CA GLU A 92 -17.43 -11.73 -12.98
C GLU A 92 -17.57 -13.08 -13.71
N ASN A 93 -18.09 -14.09 -13.01
CA ASN A 93 -18.25 -15.46 -13.50
C ASN A 93 -16.94 -16.18 -13.90
N ALA A 94 -15.77 -15.66 -13.54
CA ALA A 94 -14.49 -16.32 -13.79
C ALA A 94 -14.31 -17.54 -12.85
N LEU A 95 -13.71 -18.62 -13.38
CA LEU A 95 -13.37 -19.81 -12.60
C LEU A 95 -11.94 -19.66 -12.05
N ILE A 96 -11.79 -19.39 -10.75
CA ILE A 96 -10.48 -19.09 -10.14
C ILE A 96 -10.00 -20.14 -9.13
N HIS A 97 -10.51 -21.37 -9.22
CA HIS A 97 -10.09 -22.47 -8.34
C HIS A 97 -8.58 -22.69 -8.45
N ASP A 98 -7.90 -22.89 -7.32
CA ASP A 98 -6.44 -23.11 -7.23
C ASP A 98 -5.58 -21.98 -7.82
N ALA A 99 -6.15 -20.80 -8.08
CA ALA A 99 -5.37 -19.67 -8.55
C ALA A 99 -4.48 -19.10 -7.43
N ASN A 100 -3.23 -18.82 -7.76
CA ASN A 100 -2.24 -18.28 -6.82
C ASN A 100 -2.21 -16.76 -6.88
N PHE A 101 -2.66 -16.09 -5.82
CA PHE A 101 -2.65 -14.62 -5.69
C PHE A 101 -1.56 -14.11 -4.73
N THR A 102 -0.57 -14.93 -4.39
CA THR A 102 0.48 -14.56 -3.42
C THR A 102 1.16 -13.25 -3.83
N SER A 103 1.21 -12.28 -2.92
CA SER A 103 1.78 -10.95 -3.16
C SER A 103 1.14 -10.15 -4.31
N ALA A 104 0.01 -10.59 -4.86
CA ALA A 104 -0.71 -9.84 -5.90
C ALA A 104 -1.32 -8.57 -5.30
N SER A 105 -1.25 -7.47 -6.04
CA SER A 105 -1.89 -6.22 -5.64
C SER A 105 -3.32 -6.20 -6.18
N ILE A 106 -4.29 -6.49 -5.32
CA ILE A 106 -5.72 -6.56 -5.68
C ILE A 106 -6.45 -5.34 -5.12
N LYS A 107 -7.00 -4.50 -5.99
CA LYS A 107 -7.77 -3.28 -5.60
C LYS A 107 -8.94 -3.07 -6.53
N MET A 108 -10.09 -2.62 -5.99
CA MET A 108 -11.28 -2.26 -6.79
C MET A 108 -11.71 -3.33 -7.81
N CYS A 109 -11.51 -4.62 -7.49
CA CYS A 109 -11.89 -5.72 -8.38
C CYS A 109 -13.39 -6.01 -8.30
N LYS A 110 -13.99 -6.34 -9.43
CA LYS A 110 -15.41 -6.72 -9.51
C LYS A 110 -15.57 -8.24 -9.35
N LYS A 111 -16.44 -8.66 -8.42
CA LYS A 111 -16.94 -10.05 -8.27
C LYS A 111 -15.88 -11.13 -8.05
N LEU A 112 -14.70 -10.78 -7.56
CA LEU A 112 -13.69 -11.76 -7.14
C LEU A 112 -14.20 -12.53 -5.91
N LYS A 113 -14.59 -13.80 -6.08
CA LYS A 113 -14.99 -14.71 -4.98
C LYS A 113 -13.83 -15.65 -4.65
N LEU A 114 -12.98 -15.25 -3.71
CA LEU A 114 -11.89 -16.09 -3.20
C LEU A 114 -12.42 -17.17 -2.25
N SER A 115 -11.70 -18.28 -2.14
CA SER A 115 -11.95 -19.29 -1.09
C SER A 115 -11.65 -18.74 0.30
N ASN A 116 -12.22 -19.36 1.34
CA ASN A 116 -11.98 -18.96 2.74
C ASN A 116 -10.49 -18.99 3.08
N ASP A 117 -9.79 -20.04 2.67
CA ASP A 117 -8.35 -20.21 2.91
C ASP A 117 -7.52 -19.09 2.25
N GLN A 118 -7.88 -18.69 1.02
CA GLN A 118 -7.22 -17.58 0.33
C GLN A 118 -7.48 -16.24 1.03
N LEU A 119 -8.68 -16.02 1.57
CA LEU A 119 -9.00 -14.81 2.33
C LEU A 119 -8.19 -14.76 3.63
N GLU A 120 -8.08 -15.87 4.35
CA GLU A 120 -7.32 -15.96 5.60
C GLU A 120 -5.83 -15.69 5.36
N GLN A 121 -5.23 -16.29 4.31
CA GLN A 121 -3.84 -16.02 3.93
C GLN A 121 -3.60 -14.54 3.58
N ILE A 122 -4.53 -13.91 2.85
CA ILE A 122 -4.43 -12.48 2.51
C ILE A 122 -4.47 -11.61 3.76
N GLU A 123 -5.37 -11.90 4.70
CA GLU A 123 -5.46 -11.14 5.95
C GLU A 123 -4.22 -11.34 6.84
N GLN A 124 -3.67 -12.55 6.90
CA GLN A 124 -2.40 -12.83 7.59
C GLN A 124 -1.26 -11.99 7.00
N ILE A 125 -1.14 -11.94 5.67
CA ILE A 125 -0.12 -11.14 4.97
C ILE A 125 -0.29 -9.64 5.24
N LYS A 126 -1.53 -9.13 5.19
CA LYS A 126 -1.80 -7.72 5.50
C LYS A 126 -1.45 -7.39 6.94
N LYS A 127 -1.73 -8.29 7.89
CA LYS A 127 -1.37 -8.12 9.30
C LYS A 127 0.15 -8.04 9.46
N LEU A 128 0.90 -8.97 8.88
CA LEU A 128 2.36 -8.96 8.88
C LEU A 128 2.94 -7.67 8.26
N GLN A 129 2.38 -7.22 7.14
CA GLN A 129 2.81 -5.96 6.50
C GLN A 129 2.57 -4.74 7.39
N ARG A 130 1.45 -4.69 8.12
CA ARG A 130 1.17 -3.62 9.10
C ARG A 130 2.16 -3.67 10.26
N GLU A 131 2.45 -4.86 10.78
CA GLU A 131 3.41 -5.04 11.89
C GLU A 131 4.83 -4.62 11.48
N VAL A 132 5.29 -5.01 10.28
CA VAL A 132 6.59 -4.55 9.75
C VAL A 132 6.61 -3.03 9.60
N SER A 133 5.57 -2.45 8.99
CA SER A 133 5.49 -0.99 8.82
C SER A 133 5.47 -0.23 10.15
N ALA A 134 4.85 -0.80 11.19
CA ALA A 134 4.81 -0.21 12.53
C ALA A 134 6.18 -0.25 13.20
N LYS A 135 6.88 -1.39 13.12
CA LYS A 135 8.25 -1.53 13.65
C LYS A 135 9.23 -0.58 12.96
N ASP A 136 9.17 -0.48 11.63
CA ASP A 136 10.01 0.45 10.87
C ASP A 136 9.74 1.91 11.27
N LEU A 137 8.48 2.25 11.59
CA LEU A 137 8.12 3.58 12.08
C LEU A 137 8.67 3.86 13.47
N GLU A 138 8.66 2.88 14.38
CA GLU A 138 9.24 3.02 15.72
C GLU A 138 10.77 3.18 15.68
N VAL A 139 11.45 2.39 14.85
CA VAL A 139 12.89 2.53 14.59
C VAL A 139 13.20 3.91 14.02
N ARG A 140 12.39 4.38 13.08
CA ARG A 140 12.57 5.72 12.51
C ARG A 140 12.31 6.85 13.51
N LYS A 141 11.34 6.68 14.43
CA LYS A 141 11.07 7.65 15.51
C LYS A 141 12.20 7.72 16.54
N SER A 142 12.93 6.64 16.77
CA SER A 142 14.07 6.59 17.69
C SER A 142 15.38 7.09 17.08
N SER A 143 15.44 7.34 15.76
CA SER A 143 16.62 7.89 15.10
C SER A 143 16.93 9.33 15.58
N PRO A 144 18.21 9.67 15.88
CA PRO A 144 18.64 11.01 16.27
C PRO A 144 18.20 12.10 15.26
N GLU A 145 18.30 11.81 13.97
CA GLU A 145 17.94 12.75 12.89
C GLU A 145 16.45 13.11 12.89
N TYR A 146 15.58 12.14 13.23
CA TYR A 146 14.15 12.36 13.32
C TYR A 146 13.81 13.20 14.56
N GLN A 147 14.41 12.87 15.70
CA GLN A 147 14.25 13.64 16.94
C GLN A 147 14.72 15.10 16.76
N GLU A 148 15.86 15.32 16.11
CA GLU A 148 16.40 16.66 15.84
C GLU A 148 15.52 17.46 14.87
N LYS A 149 15.07 16.86 13.76
CA LYS A 149 14.11 17.52 12.85
C LYS A 149 12.81 17.88 13.56
N LYS A 150 12.33 17.00 14.44
CA LYS A 150 11.09 17.21 15.20
C LYS A 150 11.25 18.33 16.23
N LEU A 151 12.38 18.36 16.95
CA LEU A 151 12.76 19.44 17.85
C LEU A 151 12.82 20.79 17.11
N ASN A 152 13.50 20.83 15.96
CA ASN A 152 13.59 22.01 15.10
C ASN A 152 12.22 22.51 14.59
N SER A 153 11.27 21.61 14.35
CA SER A 153 9.89 21.99 14.00
C SER A 153 9.15 22.65 15.16
N ILE A 154 9.45 22.28 16.40
CA ILE A 154 8.81 22.83 17.59
C ILE A 154 9.43 24.18 17.95
N LEU A 155 10.76 24.31 17.84
CA LEU A 155 11.48 25.59 18.03
C LEU A 155 10.97 26.70 17.09
N LYS A 156 10.47 26.35 15.91
CA LYS A 156 9.88 27.32 14.96
C LYS A 156 8.46 27.76 15.33
N LYS A 157 7.84 27.20 16.37
CA LYS A 157 6.48 27.59 16.76
C LYS A 157 6.51 28.95 17.48
N PRO A 158 5.62 29.88 17.15
CA PRO A 158 5.66 31.26 17.67
C PRO A 158 5.59 31.43 19.19
N TRP A 159 5.14 30.39 19.92
CA TRP A 159 4.94 30.40 21.36
C TRP A 159 6.08 29.72 22.14
N VAL A 160 7.07 29.14 21.44
CA VAL A 160 8.22 28.47 22.06
C VAL A 160 9.36 29.47 22.17
N GLU A 161 9.60 30.00 23.37
CA GLU A 161 10.67 31.00 23.58
C GLU A 161 12.03 30.38 23.89
N ALA A 162 12.10 29.19 24.51
CA ALA A 162 13.36 28.44 24.66
C ALA A 162 13.11 26.93 24.90
N ILE A 163 13.75 26.07 24.11
CA ILE A 163 13.96 24.66 24.46
C ILE A 163 15.44 24.47 24.70
N ARG A 164 15.82 23.92 25.85
CA ARG A 164 17.21 23.53 26.13
C ARG A 164 17.30 22.01 26.07
N ASP A 165 18.15 21.50 25.18
CA ASP A 165 18.54 20.08 25.18
C ASP A 165 19.58 19.87 26.29
N GLU A 166 19.11 19.71 27.53
CA GLU A 166 19.94 19.26 28.64
C GLU A 166 19.76 17.74 28.77
N ARG A 167 20.61 16.98 28.07
CA ARG A 167 20.63 15.52 28.18
C ARG A 167 21.10 15.12 29.58
N GLU A 168 20.17 14.95 30.51
CA GLU A 168 20.44 14.12 31.68
C GLU A 168 20.69 12.68 31.23
N LYS A 169 21.38 11.87 32.06
CA LYS A 169 21.81 10.50 31.73
C LYS A 169 20.68 9.54 31.27
N GLY A 170 19.41 9.97 31.31
CA GLY A 170 18.23 9.26 30.82
C GLY A 170 17.55 9.83 29.54
N GLY A 171 18.04 10.93 28.94
CA GLY A 171 17.53 11.44 27.65
C GLY A 171 16.28 12.33 27.70
N GLY A 172 15.94 12.91 28.85
CA GLY A 172 14.85 13.89 28.98
C GLY A 172 15.19 15.26 28.40
N ILE A 173 14.19 16.02 27.94
CA ILE A 173 14.35 17.36 27.34
C ILE A 173 13.53 18.38 28.13
N VAL A 174 14.15 19.43 28.66
CA VAL A 174 13.45 20.46 29.45
C VAL A 174 13.00 21.64 28.58
N ILE A 175 11.71 21.99 28.67
CA ILE A 175 11.08 23.09 27.92
C ILE A 175 10.65 24.18 28.90
N VAL A 176 11.01 25.45 28.62
CA VAL A 176 10.61 26.60 29.45
C VAL A 176 9.88 27.64 28.59
N LEU A 177 8.63 27.92 28.90
CA LEU A 177 7.79 28.92 28.21
C LEU A 177 7.82 30.25 28.97
N LYS A 178 7.86 31.38 28.25
CA LYS A 178 8.15 32.68 28.87
C LYS A 178 6.92 33.48 29.34
N TYR A 179 5.70 33.25 28.83
CA TYR A 179 4.52 34.00 29.27
C TYR A 179 3.20 33.20 29.18
N GLY A 180 2.56 32.98 30.33
CA GLY A 180 1.10 32.91 30.54
C GLY A 180 0.24 32.00 29.64
N TYR A 181 0.43 30.69 29.68
CA TYR A 181 -0.58 29.74 29.20
C TYR A 181 -1.10 28.91 30.38
N GLU A 182 -2.39 29.01 30.70
CA GLU A 182 -3.06 28.14 31.68
C GLU A 182 -3.58 26.88 31.00
N PHE A 183 -3.36 25.72 31.63
CA PHE A 183 -3.85 24.43 31.20
C PHE A 183 -5.21 24.14 31.82
N LEU A 184 -6.10 23.48 31.07
CA LEU A 184 -7.43 23.04 31.52
C LEU A 184 -7.34 21.82 32.46
N ASP A 185 -6.54 21.89 33.51
CA ASP A 185 -6.72 20.99 34.65
C ASP A 185 -6.49 21.71 35.98
N GLY A 186 -7.31 22.76 36.18
CA GLY A 186 -7.94 23.12 37.45
C GLY A 186 -7.11 23.37 38.71
N LEU A 187 -5.79 23.23 38.70
CA LEU A 187 -4.95 23.36 39.89
C LEU A 187 -3.65 24.09 39.53
N ALA A 188 -3.64 25.38 39.90
CA ALA A 188 -2.51 26.23 40.29
C ALA A 188 -1.15 26.05 39.57
N SER A 189 -0.80 27.10 38.82
CA SER A 189 0.54 27.70 38.68
C SER A 189 1.75 26.82 38.35
N ASN A 190 2.51 27.32 37.36
CA ASN A 190 3.96 27.21 37.16
C ASN A 190 4.47 25.99 36.39
N ILE A 191 5.06 26.30 35.21
CA ILE A 191 6.13 25.57 34.51
C ILE A 191 5.98 24.03 34.53
N GLN A 192 5.41 23.46 33.47
CA GLN A 192 5.43 22.01 33.26
C GLN A 192 6.72 21.58 32.54
N SER A 193 7.46 20.66 33.16
CA SER A 193 8.55 19.92 32.51
C SER A 193 7.98 18.72 31.75
N PHE A 194 8.48 18.50 30.54
CA PHE A 194 8.10 17.36 29.71
C PHE A 194 9.28 16.40 29.62
N GLU A 195 9.04 15.10 29.68
CA GLU A 195 10.13 14.12 29.58
C GLU A 195 10.48 13.84 28.11
N THR A 196 9.54 14.04 27.18
CA THR A 196 9.73 13.76 25.75
C THR A 196 9.08 14.79 24.84
N VAL A 197 9.61 14.92 23.62
CA VAL A 197 9.05 15.76 22.54
C VAL A 197 7.58 15.42 22.24
N ASP A 198 7.22 14.14 22.32
CA ASP A 198 5.84 13.67 22.10
C ASP A 198 4.89 14.12 23.21
N SER A 199 5.33 14.08 24.47
CA SER A 199 4.53 14.56 25.62
C SER A 199 4.26 16.07 25.56
N ALA A 200 5.24 16.85 25.12
CA ALA A 200 5.08 18.29 24.90
C ALA A 200 4.04 18.61 23.80
N GLN A 201 3.95 17.76 22.77
CA GLN A 201 2.99 17.96 21.68
C GLN A 201 1.55 17.56 22.08
N ALA A 202 1.39 16.51 22.88
CA ALA A 202 0.07 16.07 23.36
C ALA A 202 -0.56 17.04 24.36
N GLY A 203 0.24 17.68 25.22
CA GLY A 203 -0.25 18.67 26.18
C GLY A 203 -0.56 20.05 25.59
N THR A 204 0.05 20.41 24.44
CA THR A 204 -0.03 21.77 23.88
C THR A 204 -1.21 21.97 22.91
N THR A 205 -2.43 21.75 23.39
CA THR A 205 -3.65 22.12 22.64
C THR A 205 -3.99 23.61 22.84
N LYS A 206 -4.17 24.32 21.73
CA LYS A 206 -4.23 25.80 21.62
C LYS A 206 -5.59 26.35 22.08
N LYS A 207 -5.62 27.33 22.99
CA LYS A 207 -6.62 28.42 22.96
C LYS A 207 -5.95 29.75 23.32
N SER A 208 -6.28 30.78 22.53
CA SER A 208 -5.79 32.15 22.73
C SER A 208 -6.31 32.69 24.06
N VAL A 209 -5.39 33.10 24.94
CA VAL A 209 -5.74 34.01 26.03
C VAL A 209 -6.09 35.35 25.39
N ASN A 210 -7.35 35.79 25.53
CA ASN A 210 -7.72 37.15 25.16
C ASN A 210 -6.82 38.10 25.96
N GLN A 211 -6.12 38.99 25.26
CA GLN A 211 -5.38 40.08 25.90
C GLN A 211 -6.39 40.92 26.70
N ILE A 212 -6.36 40.81 28.02
CA ILE A 212 -6.99 41.80 28.89
C ILE A 212 -6.01 42.97 28.90
N SER A 213 -6.46 44.09 28.31
CA SER A 213 -5.81 45.40 28.39
C SER A 213 -6.00 46.00 29.78
#